data_AF-A0A136A3Q5-F1
#
_entry.id   AF-A0A136A3Q5-F1
#
_cell.length_a   1.000
_cell.length_b   1.000
_cell.length_c   1.000
_cell.angle_alpha   90.00
_cell.angle_beta   90.00
_cell.angle_gamma   90.00
#
_symmetry.space_group_name_H-M   'P 1'
#
loop_
_entity.id
_entity.type
_entity.pdbx_description
1 polymer ?
#
loop_
_entity_poly.entity_id
_entity_poly.type
_entity_poly.pdbx_seq_one_letter_code
_entity_poly.pdbx_strand_id
1 'polypeptide(L)' 'MSCLTRNMQNQLSRYLQKNSAEFSSCDAEGIRVALVSKGVCPSDVTADQVSVILKQLENR' A
#
# COMPACT_ATOMS: atom_id res chain seq x y z
N MET A 1 8.29 15.44 2.18
CA MET A 1 7.47 14.33 2.73
C MET A 1 6.00 14.71 2.60
N SER A 2 5.36 14.34 1.49
CA SER A 2 3.89 14.44 1.41
C SER A 2 3.32 13.27 2.20
N CYS A 3 2.63 13.55 3.29
CA CYS A 3 1.93 12.52 4.06
C CYS A 3 0.73 12.07 3.23
N LEU A 4 0.55 10.76 3.01
CA LEU A 4 -0.68 10.24 2.42
C LEU A 4 -1.87 10.74 3.23
N THR A 5 -2.95 11.14 2.57
CA THR A 5 -4.16 11.50 3.30
C THR A 5 -4.66 10.27 4.07
N ARG A 6 -5.24 10.51 5.25
CA ARG A 6 -5.76 9.43 6.12
C ARG A 6 -6.79 8.55 5.40
N ASN A 7 -7.54 9.13 4.47
CA ASN A 7 -8.48 8.41 3.63
C ASN A 7 -7.77 7.44 2.67
N MET A 8 -6.68 7.89 2.03
CA MET A 8 -5.90 7.06 1.12
C MET A 8 -5.21 5.90 1.86
N GLN A 9 -4.66 6.16 3.05
CA GLN A 9 -4.11 5.10 3.91
C GLN A 9 -5.17 4.05 4.25
N ASN A 10 -6.39 4.46 4.63
CA ASN A 10 -7.47 3.52 4.94
C ASN A 10 -7.90 2.70 3.71
N GLN A 11 -8.00 3.32 2.53
CA GLN A 11 -8.34 2.61 1.29
C GLN A 11 -7.26 1.60 0.91
N LEU A 12 -5.99 1.99 1.04
CA LEU A 12 -4.83 1.12 0.84
C LEU A 12 -4.81 -0.05 1.81
N SER A 13 -4.96 0.21 3.11
CA SER A 13 -5.02 -0.83 4.13
C SER A 13 -6.11 -1.85 3.82
N ARG A 14 -7.32 -1.40 3.46
CA ARG A 14 -8.43 -2.29 3.09
C ARG A 14 -8.14 -3.11 1.84
N TYR A 15 -7.53 -2.49 0.83
CA TYR A 15 -7.19 -3.17 -0.41
C TYR A 15 -6.11 -4.23 -0.20
N LEU A 16 -5.05 -3.89 0.54
CA LEU A 16 -3.97 -4.80 0.88
C LEU A 16 -4.46 -5.96 1.75
N GLN A 17 -5.34 -5.70 2.74
CA GLN A 17 -5.96 -6.75 3.54
C GLN A 17 -6.82 -7.69 2.69
N LYS A 18 -7.62 -7.16 1.76
CA LYS A 18 -8.50 -7.97 0.90
C LYS A 18 -7.73 -8.85 -0.08
N ASN A 19 -6.53 -8.42 -0.48
CA ASN A 19 -5.67 -9.14 -1.44
C ASN A 19 -4.36 -9.61 -0.76
N SER A 20 -4.39 -9.88 0.54
CA SER A 20 -3.20 -10.22 1.32
C SER A 20 -2.46 -11.45 0.77
N ALA A 21 -3.18 -12.42 0.21
CA ALA A 21 -2.61 -13.58 -0.45
C ALA A 21 -1.85 -13.24 -1.75
N GLU A 22 -2.24 -12.18 -2.47
CA GLU A 22 -1.56 -11.70 -3.68
C GLU A 22 -0.26 -10.95 -3.32
N PHE A 23 -0.21 -10.34 -2.13
CA PHE A 23 0.88 -9.49 -1.70
C PHE A 23 1.83 -10.15 -0.68
N SER A 24 1.55 -11.38 -0.23
CA SER A 24 2.35 -12.04 0.83
C SER A 24 3.79 -12.33 0.42
N SER A 25 4.10 -12.33 -0.88
CA SER A 25 5.44 -12.57 -1.44
C SER A 25 6.05 -11.35 -2.12
N CYS A 26 5.32 -10.23 -2.18
CA CYS A 26 5.80 -9.01 -2.83
C CYS A 26 6.47 -8.07 -1.84
N ASP A 27 7.54 -7.45 -2.28
CA ASP A 27 8.16 -6.32 -1.59
C ASP A 27 7.29 -5.05 -1.74
N ALA A 28 7.56 -4.04 -0.90
CA ALA A 28 6.79 -2.79 -0.91
C ALA A 28 6.82 -2.09 -2.29
N GLU A 29 7.90 -2.27 -3.05
CA GLU A 29 8.03 -1.75 -4.41
C GLU A 29 7.13 -2.49 -5.41
N GLY A 30 7.11 -3.83 -5.39
CA GLY A 30 6.21 -4.64 -6.21
C GLY A 30 4.74 -4.35 -5.90
N ILE A 31 4.39 -4.20 -4.62
CA ILE A 31 3.05 -3.79 -4.17
C ILE A 31 2.71 -2.40 -4.71
N ARG A 32 3.62 -1.42 -4.60
CA ARG A 32 3.43 -0.07 -5.15
C ARG A 32 3.14 -0.11 -6.65
N VAL A 33 3.95 -0.82 -7.43
CA VAL A 33 3.78 -0.95 -8.88
C VAL A 33 2.43 -1.58 -9.21
N ALA A 34 2.03 -2.64 -8.50
CA ALA A 34 0.72 -3.27 -8.69
C ALA A 34 -0.43 -2.30 -8.38
N LEU A 35 -0.33 -1.51 -7.31
CA LEU A 35 -1.35 -0.54 -6.92
C LEU A 35 -1.48 0.61 -7.91
N VAL A 36 -0.37 1.13 -8.43
CA VAL A 36 -0.35 2.18 -9.46
C VAL A 36 -0.89 1.63 -10.78
N SER A 37 -0.46 0.45 -11.20
CA SER A 37 -0.92 -0.22 -12.43
C SER A 37 -2.43 -0.50 -12.40
N LYS A 38 -2.98 -0.88 -11.23
CA LYS A 38 -4.42 -1.09 -11.04
C LYS A 38 -5.21 0.22 -10.84
N GLY A 39 -4.56 1.39 -10.84
CA GLY A 39 -5.21 2.68 -10.62
C GLY A 39 -5.74 2.91 -9.20
N VAL A 40 -5.28 2.11 -8.22
CA VAL A 40 -5.70 2.18 -6.81
C VAL A 40 -4.93 3.27 -6.06
N CYS A 41 -3.72 3.61 -6.52
CA CYS A 41 -2.89 4.66 -5.96
C CYS A 41 -2.42 5.66 -7.00
N PRO A 42 -2.28 6.95 -6.63
CA PRO A 42 -1.56 7.92 -7.44
C PRO A 42 -0.09 7.50 -7.58
N SER A 43 0.52 7.85 -8.70
CA SER A 43 1.94 7.59 -8.98
C SER A 43 2.90 8.23 -7.97
N ASP A 44 2.43 9.21 -7.20
CA ASP A 44 3.19 9.91 -6.17
C ASP A 44 3.35 9.11 -4.86
N VAL A 45 2.72 7.93 -4.74
CA VAL A 45 2.93 7.05 -3.59
C VAL A 45 4.32 6.43 -3.66
N THR A 46 5.10 6.54 -2.58
CA THR A 46 6.45 5.98 -2.51
C THR A 46 6.46 4.61 -1.83
N ALA A 47 7.51 3.81 -2.10
CA ALA A 47 7.72 2.51 -1.46
C ALA A 47 7.80 2.61 0.07
N ASP A 48 8.39 3.68 0.60
CA ASP A 48 8.45 3.95 2.04
C ASP A 48 7.06 4.10 2.66
N GLN A 49 6.16 4.81 1.98
CA GLN A 49 4.78 4.97 2.45
C GLN A 49 4.02 3.64 2.45
N VAL A 50 4.24 2.81 1.42
CA VAL A 50 3.67 1.46 1.34
C VAL A 50 4.22 0.58 2.46
N SER A 51 5.53 0.64 2.72
CA SER A 51 6.17 -0.07 3.83
C SER A 51 5.59 0.32 5.19
N VAL A 52 5.32 1.61 5.42
CA VAL A 52 4.69 2.07 6.65
C VAL A 52 3.28 1.49 6.81
N ILE A 53 2.49 1.44 5.74
CA ILE A 53 1.15 0.85 5.76
C ILE A 53 1.21 -0.66 6.02
N LEU A 54 2.13 -1.38 5.38
CA LEU A 54 2.32 -2.82 5.60
C LEU A 54 2.70 -3.12 7.05
N LYS A 55 3.64 -2.36 7.63
CA LYS A 55 4.01 -2.48 9.05
C LYS A 55 2.84 -2.20 9.99
N GLN A 56 1.96 -1.27 9.63
CA GLN A 56 0.73 -1.00 10.41
C GLN A 56 -0.29 -2.13 10.31
N LEU A 57 -0.28 -2.92 9.23
CA LEU A 57 -1.13 -4.08 9.05
C LEU A 57 -0.60 -5.31 9.79
N GLU A 58 0.71 -5.52 9.86
CA GLU A 58 1.32 -6.61 10.66
C GLU A 58 1.14 -6.43 12.18
N ASN A 59 1.07 -5.18 12.65
CA ASN A 59 0.89 -4.87 14.08
C ASN A 59 -0.59 -4.82 14.53
N ARG A 60 -1.53 -5.28 13.70
CA ARG A 60 -2.97 -5.32 13.98
C ARG A 60 -3.49 -6.74 14.04
#